data_AF-A0A3P8JZH7-F1
#
_entry.id   AF-A0A3P8JZH7-F1
#
_cell.length_a   1.000
_cell.length_b   1.000
_cell.length_c   1.000
_cell.angle_alpha   90.00
_cell.angle_beta   90.00
_cell.angle_gamma   90.00
#
_symmetry.space_group_name_H-M   'P 1'
#
loop_
_entity.id
_entity.type
_entity.pdbx_description
1 polymer ?
#
loop_
_entity_poly.entity_id
_entity_poly.type
_entity_poly.pdbx_seq_one_letter_code
_entity_poly.pdbx_strand_id
1 'polypeptide(L)' 'MKQTDIESIIQRYTEAEIAVLDGKSITFNGQQMTLENLSEIRKGRQEWERRLASLLAQRHGRPGYKLARFP' A
#
# COMPACT_ATOMS: atom_id res chain seq x y z
N MET A 1 4.24 11.01 8.54
CA MET A 1 3.34 10.77 7.40
C MET A 1 1.91 10.74 7.93
N LYS A 2 1.02 11.58 7.41
CA LYS A 2 -0.40 11.54 7.77
C LYS A 2 -1.07 10.42 6.97
N GLN A 3 -2.17 9.88 7.46
CA GLN A 3 -2.94 8.83 6.76
C GLN A 3 -3.28 9.23 5.31
N THR A 4 -3.63 10.51 5.13
CA THR A 4 -3.97 11.12 3.84
C THR A 4 -2.84 11.06 2.81
N ASP A 5 -1.58 11.14 3.25
CA ASP A 5 -0.42 10.99 2.35
C ASP A 5 -0.35 9.55 1.80
N ILE A 6 -0.64 8.55 2.64
CA ILE A 6 -0.58 7.13 2.27
C ILE A 6 -1.74 6.78 1.32
N GLU A 7 -2.94 7.30 1.60
CA GLU A 7 -4.09 7.14 0.71
C GLU A 7 -3.84 7.76 -0.67
N SER A 8 -3.24 8.95 -0.71
CA SER A 8 -2.87 9.62 -1.98
C SER A 8 -1.87 8.80 -2.79
N ILE A 9 -0.90 8.16 -2.11
CA ILE A 9 0.07 7.26 -2.75
C ILE A 9 -0.64 6.02 -3.31
N ILE A 10 -1.49 5.35 -2.53
CA ILE A 10 -2.23 4.15 -2.96
C ILE A 10 -3.11 4.46 -4.17
N GLN A 11 -3.77 5.61 -4.17
CA GLN A 11 -4.61 6.04 -5.28
C GLN A 11 -3.79 6.28 -6.55
N ARG A 12 -2.61 6.91 -6.44
CA ARG A 12 -1.68 7.09 -7.56
C ARG A 12 -1.21 5.74 -8.14
N TYR A 13 -0.94 4.75 -7.29
CA TYR A 13 -0.62 3.38 -7.71
C TYR A 13 -1.81 2.66 -8.36
N THR A 14 -3.03 3.07 -8.06
CA THR A 14 -4.26 2.51 -8.65
C THR A 14 -4.53 3.07 -10.03
N GLU A 15 -4.42 4.38 -10.20
CA GLU A 15 -4.48 5.02 -11.51
C GLU A 15 -3.37 4.52 -12.44
N ALA A 16 -2.17 4.34 -11.89
CA ALA A 16 -1.05 3.71 -12.56
C ALA A 16 -1.37 2.30 -13.09
N GLU A 17 -1.96 1.43 -12.25
CA GLU A 17 -2.34 0.08 -12.64
C GLU A 17 -3.38 0.08 -13.78
N ILE A 18 -4.37 0.97 -13.70
CA ILE A 18 -5.40 1.10 -14.74
C ILE A 18 -4.79 1.58 -16.06
N ALA A 19 -3.93 2.60 -16.03
CA ALA A 19 -3.29 3.13 -17.23
C ALA A 19 -2.35 2.12 -17.90
N VAL A 20 -1.60 1.34 -17.11
CA VAL A 20 -0.76 0.26 -17.63
C VAL A 20 -1.60 -0.87 -18.25
N LEU A 21 -2.72 -1.24 -17.62
CA LEU A 21 -3.66 -2.21 -18.18
C LEU A 21 -4.33 -1.72 -19.48
N ASP A 22 -4.55 -0.42 -19.62
CA ASP A 22 -5.04 0.24 -20.84
C ASP A 22 -3.97 0.28 -21.96
N GLY A 23 -2.76 -0.23 -21.70
CA GLY A 23 -1.64 -0.26 -22.64
C GLY A 23 -0.84 1.05 -22.69
N LYS A 24 -1.06 1.97 -21.74
CA LYS A 24 -0.30 3.23 -21.65
C LYS A 24 0.92 3.05 -20.75
N SER A 25 2.08 3.42 -21.26
CA SER A 25 3.30 3.53 -20.46
C SER A 25 3.20 4.74 -19.54
N ILE A 26 3.28 4.54 -18.23
CA ILE A 26 3.22 5.62 -17.25
C ILE A 26 4.63 5.94 -16.75
N THR A 27 4.91 7.21 -16.44
CA THR A 27 6.15 7.57 -15.75
C THR A 27 5.86 7.73 -14.26
N PHE A 28 6.17 6.71 -13.47
CA PHE A 28 5.96 6.71 -12.04
C PHE A 28 7.29 6.92 -11.31
N ASN A 29 7.37 7.93 -10.45
CA ASN A 29 8.58 8.27 -9.70
C ASN A 29 9.83 8.53 -10.59
N GLY A 30 9.63 9.08 -11.79
CA GLY A 30 10.70 9.32 -12.77
C GLY A 30 11.15 8.10 -13.56
N GLN A 31 10.58 6.91 -13.29
CA GLN A 31 10.81 5.70 -14.05
C GLN A 31 9.61 5.38 -14.93
N GLN A 32 9.85 4.92 -16.15
CA GLN A 32 8.79 4.47 -17.05
C GLN A 32 8.38 3.06 -16.62
N MET A 33 7.13 2.90 -16.19
CA MET A 33 6.53 1.62 -15.85
C MET A 33 5.61 1.18 -16.99
N THR A 34 5.79 -0.06 -17.43
CA THR A 34 5.00 -0.72 -18.47
C THR A 34 4.29 -1.96 -17.90
N LEU A 35 3.56 -2.70 -18.73
CA LEU A 35 2.88 -3.96 -18.35
C LEU A 35 3.83 -4.98 -17.69
N GLU A 36 5.12 -4.93 -18.03
CA GLU A 36 6.15 -5.78 -17.44
C GLU A 36 6.35 -5.48 -15.94
N ASN A 37 6.12 -4.24 -15.52
CA ASN A 37 6.19 -3.83 -14.12
C ASN A 37 4.85 -3.94 -13.38
N LEU A 38 3.79 -4.47 -13.98
CA LEU A 38 2.48 -4.63 -13.33
C LEU A 38 2.60 -5.44 -12.02
N SER A 39 3.45 -6.46 -12.03
CA SER A 39 3.75 -7.27 -10.84
C SER A 39 4.44 -6.46 -9.74
N GLU A 40 5.30 -5.50 -10.10
CA GLU A 40 5.97 -4.61 -9.15
C GLU A 40 5.02 -3.53 -8.61
N ILE A 41 4.15 -2.98 -9.46
CA ILE A 41 3.10 -2.03 -9.05
C ILE A 41 2.18 -2.67 -8.02
N ARG A 42 1.74 -3.91 -8.26
CA ARG A 42 0.93 -4.68 -7.30
C ARG A 42 1.66 -4.91 -5.98
N LYS A 43 2.93 -5.31 -6.03
CA LYS A 43 3.76 -5.48 -4.83
C LYS A 43 3.90 -4.18 -4.05
N GLY A 44 4.13 -3.06 -4.75
CA GLY A 44 4.18 -1.72 -4.16
C GLY A 44 2.87 -1.36 -3.45
N ARG A 45 1.72 -1.56 -4.10
CA ARG A 45 0.40 -1.35 -3.47
C ARG A 45 0.26 -2.18 -2.20
N GLN A 46 0.54 -3.48 -2.28
CA GLN A 46 0.40 -4.38 -1.14
C GLN A 46 1.33 -3.99 0.04
N GLU A 47 2.53 -3.50 -0.26
CA GLU A 47 3.45 -3.01 0.76
C GLU A 47 2.95 -1.72 1.44
N TRP A 48 2.37 -0.79 0.66
CA TRP A 48 1.75 0.41 1.20
C TRP A 48 0.48 0.11 2.01
N GLU A 49 -0.37 -0.82 1.55
CA GLU A 49 -1.52 -1.30 2.31
C GLU A 49 -1.10 -1.96 3.61
N ARG A 50 -0.04 -2.78 3.59
CA ARG A 50 0.51 -3.42 4.80
C ARG A 50 1.05 -2.39 5.78
N ARG A 51 1.72 -1.34 5.30
CA ARG A 51 2.16 -0.20 6.12
C ARG A 51 0.97 0.58 6.70
N LEU A 52 -0.06 0.84 5.90
CA LEU A 52 -1.28 1.51 6.35
C LEU A 52 -1.99 0.69 7.43
N ALA A 53 -2.16 -0.61 7.21
CA ALA A 53 -2.75 -1.52 8.18
C ALA A 53 -1.94 -1.57 9.48
N SER A 54 -0.60 -1.55 9.39
CA SER A 54 0.28 -1.50 10.55
C SER A 54 0.14 -0.18 11.33
N LEU A 55 0.05 0.95 10.63
CA LEU A 55 -0.19 2.27 11.22
C LEU A 55 -1.57 2.36 11.89
N LEU A 56 -2.61 1.85 11.24
CA LEU A 56 -3.96 1.74 11.80
C LEU A 56 -3.98 0.86 13.04
N ALA A 57 -3.31 -0.29 13.00
CA ALA A 57 -3.21 -1.20 14.14
C ALA A 57 -2.43 -0.61 15.32
N GLN A 58 -1.40 0.20 15.06
CA GLN A 58 -0.70 0.96 16.10
C GLN A 58 -1.60 2.04 16.69
N ARG A 59 -2.35 2.75 15.85
CA ARG A 59 -3.26 3.83 16.26
C ARG A 59 -4.48 3.32 17.04
N HIS A 60 -4.98 2.13 16.72
CA HIS A 60 -6.11 1.51 17.41
C HIS A 60 -5.75 0.86 18.75
N GLY A 61 -4.46 0.80 19.11
CA GLY A 61 -4.00 0.14 20.33
C GLY A 61 -4.20 -1.38 20.22
N ARG A 62 -3.11 -2.13 20.13
CA ARG A 62 -3.18 -3.58 20.30
C ARG A 62 -3.83 -3.86 21.67
N PRO A 63 -4.92 -4.66 21.76
CA PRO A 63 -5.33 -5.16 23.06
C PRO A 63 -4.14 -5.95 23.60
N GLY A 64 -3.56 -5.43 24.69
CA GLY A 64 -2.40 -6.03 25.33
C GLY A 64 -2.65 -7.50 25.57
N TYR A 65 -1.62 -8.30 25.27
CA TYR A 65 -1.46 -9.71 25.65
C TYR A 65 -2.34 -10.08 26.86
N LYS A 66 -3.26 -11.03 26.65
CA LYS A 66 -4.12 -11.53 27.71
C LYS A 66 -3.27 -12.39 28.65
N LEU A 67 -3.06 -11.93 29.88
CA LEU A 67 -2.42 -12.74 30.92
C LEU A 67 -3.31 -13.96 31.19
N ALA A 68 -2.80 -15.16 30.90
CA ALA A 68 -3.45 -16.38 31.32
C ALA A 68 -3.34 -16.47 32.84
N ARG A 69 -4.48 -16.56 33.53
CA ARG A 69 -4.51 -16.94 34.95
C ARG A 69 -4.82 -18.42 35.02
N PHE A 70 -3.97 -19.15 35.73
CA PHE A 70 -4.17 -20.55 36.07
C PHE A 70 -4.72 -20.64 37.52
N PRO A 71 -5.64 -21.58 37.79
CA PRO A 71 -6.14 -21.85 39.15
C PRO A 71 -5.09 -22.50 40.05
#